data_AF-A0A941NVT1-F1
#
_entry.id   AF-A0A941NVT1-F1
#
_cell.length_a   1.000
_cell.length_b   1.000
_cell.length_c   1.000
_cell.angle_alpha   90.00
_cell.angle_beta   90.00
_cell.angle_gamma   90.00
#
_symmetry.space_group_name_H-M   'P 1'
#
loop_
_entity.id
_entity.type
_entity.pdbx_description
1 polymer ?
#
loop_
_entity_poly.entity_id
_entity_poly.type
_entity_poly.pdbx_seq_one_letter_code
_entity_poly.pdbx_strand_id
1 'polypeptide(L)'
;MKKGPESETVDKAAIFLMSLPSDDAAKLIKYLGPKEVQKLGEAMVKLEKVDNKTVHQIYNDFIVENESQTSIGLNKDEQIRRVMIGALGEDKANNIIDKILINTNTKGVETLRWMEPKQIAELIHAEHPQIQSIILSFLEPEQAAEVLMCLDEKVRLDLILRISMQEAIQPAALEELNKMMERQSVSKKVTPTKPVGGLKCAANILNFVEPSAETDLMEALKEKDEQLATQIQDLMFVFENLLTVDDRGIQTLLREVKTDTLVVALKGADVELKDKIFKNMSKRAAALLQDDLEAKGPVRLSEVEKAQKEILVIAKTLADAGKITMGANSEEMI
;
A
#
# COMPACT_ATOMS: atom_id res chain seq x y z
N MET A 1 -8.04 35.16 16.85
CA MET A 1 -6.87 34.86 16.00
C MET A 1 -7.30 35.09 14.57
N LYS A 2 -6.77 36.10 13.88
CA LYS A 2 -7.15 36.40 12.49
C LYS A 2 -6.56 35.31 11.59
N LYS A 3 -7.40 34.55 10.88
CA LYS A 3 -6.98 33.62 9.84
C LYS A 3 -6.26 34.43 8.74
N GLY A 4 -5.09 33.97 8.29
CA GLY A 4 -4.36 34.59 7.19
C GLY A 4 -5.14 34.46 5.86
N PRO A 5 -4.83 35.29 4.85
CA PRO A 5 -5.53 35.31 3.57
C PRO A 5 -5.54 33.94 2.87
N GLU A 6 -4.48 33.14 3.00
CA GLU A 6 -4.42 31.77 2.45
C GLU A 6 -5.42 30.81 3.11
N SER A 7 -5.66 30.93 4.42
CA SER A 7 -6.60 30.05 5.12
C SER A 7 -8.04 30.35 4.72
N GLU A 8 -8.35 31.59 4.35
CA GLU A 8 -9.68 32.00 3.91
C GLU A 8 -9.98 31.48 2.50
N THR A 9 -8.98 31.47 1.60
CA THR A 9 -9.12 30.93 0.24
C THR A 9 -9.31 29.41 0.23
N VAL A 10 -8.57 28.67 1.08
CA VAL A 10 -8.72 27.21 1.20
C VAL A 10 -10.08 26.83 1.79
N ASP A 11 -10.56 27.59 2.78
CA ASP A 11 -11.91 27.40 3.35
C ASP A 11 -13.00 27.66 2.30
N LYS A 12 -12.87 28.72 1.47
CA LYS A 12 -13.79 29.00 0.35
C LYS A 12 -13.78 27.87 -0.69
N ALA A 13 -12.60 27.35 -1.06
CA ALA A 13 -12.47 26.24 -2.00
C ALA A 13 -13.07 24.93 -1.47
N ALA A 14 -12.92 24.65 -0.18
CA ALA A 14 -13.53 23.49 0.47
C ALA A 14 -15.06 23.58 0.46
N ILE A 15 -15.62 24.76 0.80
CA ILE A 15 -17.07 24.99 0.74
C ILE A 15 -17.61 24.83 -0.69
N PHE A 16 -16.90 25.38 -1.69
CA PHE A 16 -17.28 25.25 -3.09
C PHE A 16 -17.31 23.78 -3.54
N LEU A 17 -16.27 23.01 -3.26
CA LEU A 17 -16.21 21.60 -3.63
C LEU A 17 -17.26 20.74 -2.91
N MET A 18 -17.58 21.05 -1.64
CA MET A 18 -18.66 20.38 -0.90
C MET A 18 -20.06 20.73 -1.41
N SER A 19 -20.22 21.85 -2.12
CA SER A 19 -21.49 22.25 -2.74
C SER A 19 -21.75 21.61 -4.10
N LEU A 20 -20.72 21.00 -4.71
CA LEU A 20 -20.82 20.31 -5.99
C LEU A 20 -21.24 18.84 -5.81
N PRO A 21 -21.87 18.23 -6.83
CA PRO A 21 -22.04 16.78 -6.89
C PRO A 21 -20.68 16.06 -6.79
N SER A 22 -20.67 14.88 -6.15
CA SER A 22 -19.45 14.10 -5.88
C SER A 22 -18.58 13.86 -7.12
N ASP A 23 -19.23 13.61 -8.26
CA ASP A 23 -18.53 13.28 -9.51
C ASP A 23 -17.81 14.49 -10.11
N ASP A 24 -18.34 15.69 -9.92
CA ASP A 24 -17.74 16.92 -10.45
C ASP A 24 -16.65 17.44 -9.52
N ALA A 25 -16.85 17.34 -8.20
CA ALA A 25 -15.80 17.61 -7.22
C ALA A 25 -14.59 16.68 -7.42
N ALA A 26 -14.82 15.40 -7.70
CA ALA A 26 -13.76 14.43 -7.97
C ALA A 26 -12.95 14.76 -9.24
N LYS A 27 -13.57 15.36 -10.27
CA LYS A 27 -12.85 15.82 -11.47
C LYS A 27 -11.92 16.98 -11.14
N LEU A 28 -12.35 17.92 -10.29
CA LEU A 28 -11.54 19.07 -9.88
C LEU A 28 -10.36 18.65 -9.00
N ILE A 29 -10.56 17.67 -8.10
CA ILE A 29 -9.51 17.14 -7.22
C ILE A 29 -8.34 16.54 -8.01
N LYS A 30 -8.58 16.01 -9.22
CA LYS A 30 -7.52 15.44 -10.08
C LYS A 30 -6.49 16.45 -10.56
N TYR A 31 -6.85 17.74 -10.60
CA TYR A 31 -5.95 18.81 -11.04
C TYR A 31 -5.10 19.39 -9.89
N LEU A 32 -5.40 19.03 -8.64
CA LEU A 32 -4.69 19.50 -7.46
C LEU A 32 -3.53 18.57 -7.10
N GLY A 33 -2.44 19.09 -6.54
CA GLY A 33 -1.36 18.26 -6.00
C GLY A 33 -1.73 17.60 -4.66
N PRO A 34 -1.00 16.56 -4.21
CA PRO A 34 -1.33 15.82 -2.99
C PRO A 34 -1.38 16.69 -1.73
N LYS A 35 -0.48 17.68 -1.60
CA LYS A 35 -0.49 18.63 -0.46
C LYS A 35 -1.69 19.56 -0.50
N GLU A 36 -2.14 19.97 -1.68
CA GLU A 36 -3.31 20.82 -1.85
C GLU A 36 -4.58 20.05 -1.51
N VAL A 37 -4.68 18.79 -1.98
CA VAL A 37 -5.76 17.87 -1.62
C VAL A 37 -5.78 17.61 -0.11
N GLN A 38 -4.62 17.45 0.53
CA GLN A 38 -4.54 17.28 1.98
C GLN A 38 -5.04 18.52 2.72
N LYS A 39 -4.53 19.72 2.38
CA LYS A 39 -4.98 20.99 2.98
C LYS A 39 -6.48 21.21 2.80
N LEU A 40 -6.97 20.91 1.61
CA LEU A 40 -8.38 21.02 1.26
C LEU A 40 -9.23 20.00 2.03
N GLY A 41 -8.79 18.75 2.14
CA GLY A 41 -9.46 17.71 2.91
C GLY A 41 -9.52 18.03 4.41
N GLU A 42 -8.43 18.56 4.98
CA GLU A 42 -8.41 19.04 6.36
C GLU A 42 -9.38 20.21 6.57
N ALA A 43 -9.51 21.11 5.60
CA ALA A 43 -10.48 22.20 5.64
C ALA A 43 -11.92 21.67 5.53
N MET A 44 -12.20 20.70 4.64
CA MET A 44 -13.51 20.05 4.50
C MET A 44 -13.97 19.39 5.80
N VAL A 45 -13.07 18.73 6.54
CA VAL A 45 -13.40 18.09 7.82
C VAL A 45 -13.68 19.12 8.93
N LYS A 46 -13.02 20.29 8.90
CA LYS A 46 -13.21 21.36 9.90
C LYS A 46 -14.52 22.15 9.70
N LEU A 47 -15.19 22.00 8.54
CA LEU A 47 -16.43 22.70 8.23
C LEU A 47 -17.65 21.93 8.78
N GLU A 48 -18.16 22.32 9.95
CA GLU A 48 -19.29 21.62 10.58
C GLU A 48 -20.67 22.10 10.11
N LYS A 49 -20.85 23.40 9.84
CA LYS A 49 -22.11 23.99 9.36
C LYS A 49 -21.84 25.19 8.46
N VAL A 50 -22.20 25.07 7.19
CA VAL A 50 -22.12 26.16 6.22
C VAL A 50 -23.54 26.67 5.96
N ASP A 51 -23.77 27.97 6.16
CA ASP A 51 -25.06 28.59 5.82
C ASP A 51 -25.19 28.71 4.30
N ASN A 52 -26.41 28.55 3.79
CA ASN A 52 -26.71 28.62 2.36
C ASN A 52 -26.37 30.00 1.78
N LYS A 53 -26.48 31.06 2.60
CA LYS A 53 -26.03 32.41 2.22
C LYS A 53 -24.54 32.48 1.90
N THR A 54 -23.71 31.78 2.67
CA THR A 54 -22.25 31.72 2.45
C THR A 54 -21.91 30.98 1.17
N VAL A 55 -22.61 29.88 0.88
CA VAL A 55 -22.44 29.13 -0.38
C VAL A 55 -22.78 30.02 -1.58
N HIS A 56 -23.92 30.72 -1.54
CA HIS A 56 -24.30 31.65 -2.61
C HIS A 56 -23.32 32.80 -2.81
N GLN A 57 -22.74 33.34 -1.73
CA GLN A 57 -21.70 34.36 -1.83
C GLN A 57 -20.44 33.81 -2.52
N ILE A 58 -20.00 32.60 -2.16
CA ILE A 58 -18.82 31.96 -2.77
C ILE A 58 -19.04 31.68 -4.26
N TYR A 59 -20.25 31.25 -4.65
CA TYR A 59 -20.58 31.09 -6.07
C TYR A 59 -20.50 32.41 -6.84
N ASN A 60 -21.04 33.49 -6.28
CA ASN A 60 -20.99 34.80 -6.92
C ASN A 60 -19.56 35.35 -7.00
N ASP A 61 -18.78 35.22 -5.92
CA ASP A 61 -17.35 35.57 -5.90
C ASP A 61 -16.60 34.81 -7.02
N PHE A 62 -16.84 33.50 -7.14
CA PHE A 62 -16.22 32.66 -8.16
C PHE A 62 -16.59 33.07 -9.59
N ILE A 63 -17.87 33.38 -9.85
CA ILE A 63 -18.32 33.83 -11.18
C ILE A 63 -17.67 35.17 -11.54
N VAL A 64 -17.67 36.14 -10.62
CA VAL A 64 -17.07 37.46 -10.86
C VAL A 64 -15.56 37.35 -11.10
N GLU A 65 -14.87 36.52 -10.33
CA GLU A 65 -13.43 36.30 -10.49
C GLU A 65 -13.11 35.56 -11.81
N ASN A 66 -13.93 34.59 -12.19
CA ASN A 66 -13.81 33.87 -13.46
C ASN A 66 -14.15 34.74 -14.69
N GLU A 67 -15.10 35.67 -14.58
CA GLU A 67 -15.42 36.63 -15.65
C GLU A 67 -14.34 37.71 -15.80
N SER A 68 -13.64 38.05 -14.71
CA SER A 68 -12.51 38.98 -14.74
C SER A 68 -11.24 38.38 -15.37
N GLN A 69 -11.13 37.05 -15.37
CA GLN A 69 -10.08 36.29 -16.05
C GLN A 69 -10.52 36.03 -17.49
N THR A 70 -10.08 36.86 -18.44
CA THR A 70 -10.45 36.75 -19.86
C THR A 70 -10.47 35.30 -20.36
N SER A 71 -11.58 34.89 -20.99
CA SER A 71 -11.90 33.52 -21.45
C SER A 71 -10.94 32.92 -22.48
N ILE A 72 -9.80 33.57 -22.73
CA ILE A 72 -8.68 33.12 -23.54
C ILE A 72 -7.90 32.00 -22.82
N GLY A 73 -8.08 31.82 -21.50
CA GLY A 73 -7.33 30.85 -20.69
C GLY A 73 -7.87 29.41 -20.67
N LEU A 74 -9.20 29.22 -20.67
CA LEU A 74 -9.82 27.99 -20.16
C LEU A 74 -10.13 26.91 -21.22
N ASN A 75 -10.06 27.23 -22.52
CA ASN A 75 -10.32 26.28 -23.61
C ASN A 75 -9.41 26.53 -24.83
N LYS A 76 -8.12 26.82 -24.60
CA LYS A 76 -7.15 27.10 -25.68
C LYS A 76 -7.10 25.96 -26.69
N ASP A 77 -7.04 24.72 -26.22
CA ASP A 77 -6.80 23.57 -27.11
C ASP A 77 -7.99 23.29 -28.04
N GLU A 78 -9.23 23.40 -27.53
CA GLU A 78 -10.42 23.18 -28.35
C GLU A 78 -10.66 24.34 -29.33
N GLN A 79 -10.41 25.57 -28.90
CA GLN A 79 -10.52 26.75 -29.76
C GLN A 79 -9.43 26.76 -30.83
N ILE A 80 -8.18 26.44 -30.48
CA ILE A 80 -7.07 26.27 -31.43
C ILE A 80 -7.39 25.14 -32.39
N ARG A 81 -7.90 23.99 -31.91
CA ARG A 81 -8.33 22.87 -32.76
C ARG A 81 -9.40 23.30 -33.75
N ARG A 82 -10.42 24.03 -33.31
CA ARG A 82 -11.52 24.52 -34.17
C ARG A 82 -11.01 25.52 -35.23
N VAL A 83 -10.14 26.44 -34.84
CA VAL A 83 -9.54 27.43 -35.75
C VAL A 83 -8.61 26.77 -36.76
N MET A 84 -7.76 25.85 -36.31
CA MET A 84 -6.82 25.12 -37.17
C MET A 84 -7.54 24.18 -38.15
N ILE A 85 -8.57 23.44 -37.71
CA ILE A 85 -9.41 22.61 -38.59
C ILE A 85 -10.13 23.47 -39.63
N GLY A 86 -10.69 24.61 -39.21
CA GLY A 86 -11.36 25.55 -40.12
C GLY A 86 -10.43 26.18 -41.15
N ALA A 87 -9.16 26.40 -40.82
CA ALA A 87 -8.18 27.03 -41.71
C ALA A 87 -7.42 26.06 -42.63
N LEU A 88 -7.17 24.83 -42.18
CA LEU A 88 -6.23 23.90 -42.84
C LEU A 88 -6.88 22.58 -43.32
N GLY A 89 -8.13 22.31 -42.91
CA GLY A 89 -8.80 21.03 -43.14
C GLY A 89 -8.40 19.98 -42.09
N GLU A 90 -9.31 19.03 -41.83
CA GLU A 90 -9.23 18.08 -40.70
C GLU A 90 -7.93 17.27 -40.67
N ASP A 91 -7.50 16.70 -41.81
CA ASP A 91 -6.31 15.85 -41.88
C ASP A 91 -4.99 16.60 -41.62
N LYS A 92 -4.85 17.83 -42.15
CA LYS A 92 -3.63 18.64 -41.99
C LYS A 92 -3.59 19.32 -40.62
N ALA A 93 -4.75 19.77 -40.15
CA ALA A 93 -4.88 20.35 -38.82
C ALA A 93 -4.58 19.30 -37.75
N ASN A 94 -5.12 18.08 -37.83
CA ASN A 94 -4.83 17.02 -36.86
C ASN A 94 -3.33 16.70 -36.78
N ASN A 95 -2.62 16.59 -37.91
CA ASN A 95 -1.19 16.29 -37.90
C ASN A 95 -0.34 17.44 -37.28
N ILE A 96 -0.75 18.70 -37.48
CA ILE A 96 -0.07 19.87 -36.89
C ILE A 96 -0.44 20.04 -35.41
N ILE A 97 -1.72 19.89 -35.08
CA ILE A 97 -2.25 19.92 -33.72
C ILE A 97 -1.61 18.82 -32.89
N ASP A 98 -1.50 17.60 -33.41
CA ASP A 98 -0.84 16.50 -32.71
C ASP A 98 0.64 16.82 -32.49
N LYS A 99 1.36 17.40 -33.46
CA LYS A 99 2.75 17.85 -33.26
C LYS A 99 2.91 18.98 -32.25
N ILE A 100 1.91 19.86 -32.12
CA ILE A 100 1.93 20.98 -31.17
C ILE A 100 1.51 20.52 -29.76
N LEU A 101 0.52 19.63 -29.65
CA LEU A 101 0.00 19.08 -28.39
C LEU A 101 0.88 17.96 -27.81
N ILE A 102 1.66 17.25 -28.63
CA ILE A 102 2.70 16.32 -28.12
C ILE A 102 3.72 17.07 -27.24
N ASN A 103 3.95 18.37 -27.50
CA ASN A 103 4.82 19.20 -26.68
C ASN A 103 4.21 19.59 -25.31
N THR A 104 2.96 19.20 -25.04
CA THR A 104 2.25 19.40 -23.76
C THR A 104 1.84 18.09 -23.09
N ASN A 105 2.39 16.93 -23.52
CA ASN A 105 2.15 15.64 -22.87
C ASN A 105 2.91 15.57 -21.52
N THR A 106 2.40 16.30 -20.53
CA THR A 106 2.86 16.36 -19.13
C THR A 106 2.33 15.21 -18.28
N LYS A 107 1.53 14.28 -18.84
CA LYS A 107 0.88 13.19 -18.09
C LYS A 107 1.86 12.33 -17.29
N GLY A 108 3.05 12.05 -17.86
CA GLY A 108 4.09 11.32 -17.15
C GLY A 108 4.64 12.11 -15.94
N VAL A 109 4.83 13.42 -16.12
CA VAL A 109 5.28 14.33 -15.06
C VAL A 109 4.24 14.50 -13.96
N GLU A 110 2.96 14.59 -14.32
CA GLU A 110 1.86 14.70 -13.37
C GLU A 110 1.80 13.48 -12.44
N THR A 111 2.02 12.27 -12.99
CA THR A 111 2.01 11.03 -12.20
C THR A 111 3.10 11.03 -11.13
N LEU A 112 4.28 11.58 -11.43
CA LEU A 112 5.39 11.67 -10.47
C LEU A 112 5.06 12.54 -9.25
N ARG A 113 4.20 13.56 -9.39
CA ARG A 113 3.80 14.42 -8.26
C ARG A 113 3.06 13.65 -7.16
N TRP A 114 2.44 12.52 -7.50
CA TRP A 114 1.68 11.67 -6.55
C TRP A 114 2.47 10.46 -6.05
N MET A 115 3.69 10.24 -6.56
CA MET A 115 4.51 9.10 -6.19
C MET A 115 5.35 9.40 -4.95
N GLU A 116 5.50 8.40 -4.09
CA GLU A 116 6.39 8.46 -2.94
C GLU A 116 7.85 8.65 -3.39
N PRO A 117 8.65 9.53 -2.74
CA PRO A 117 10.02 9.83 -3.14
C PRO A 117 10.92 8.59 -3.32
N LYS A 118 10.74 7.56 -2.49
CA LYS A 118 11.47 6.29 -2.62
C LYS A 118 11.15 5.56 -3.93
N GLN A 119 9.88 5.54 -4.33
CA GLN A 119 9.46 4.90 -5.58
C GLN A 119 9.99 5.65 -6.80
N ILE A 120 10.07 6.98 -6.71
CA ILE A 120 10.70 7.79 -7.75
C ILE A 120 12.20 7.49 -7.81
N ALA A 121 12.89 7.39 -6.68
CA ALA A 121 14.31 7.05 -6.63
C ALA A 121 14.59 5.68 -7.26
N GLU A 122 13.81 4.65 -6.91
CA GLU A 122 13.91 3.30 -7.51
C GLU A 122 13.65 3.32 -9.02
N LEU A 123 12.63 4.06 -9.46
CA LEU A 123 12.26 4.20 -10.85
C LEU A 123 13.40 4.78 -11.69
N ILE A 124 14.02 5.86 -11.21
CA ILE A 124 15.04 6.59 -11.97
C ILE A 124 16.43 5.98 -11.81
N HIS A 125 16.63 5.05 -10.85
CA HIS A 125 17.94 4.49 -10.54
C HIS A 125 18.63 3.83 -11.74
N ALA A 126 17.85 3.14 -12.59
CA ALA A 126 18.37 2.46 -13.77
C ALA A 126 18.57 3.40 -14.98
N GLU A 127 18.15 4.66 -14.90
CA GLU A 127 18.19 5.59 -16.01
C GLU A 127 19.52 6.34 -16.12
N HIS A 128 19.76 6.90 -17.31
CA HIS A 128 20.92 7.75 -17.53
C HIS A 128 20.87 8.99 -16.61
N PRO A 129 22.00 9.46 -16.05
CA PRO A 129 22.03 10.61 -15.13
C PRO A 129 21.39 11.90 -15.67
N GLN A 130 21.37 12.08 -16.99
CA GLN A 130 20.67 13.20 -17.64
C GLN A 130 19.14 13.11 -17.52
N ILE A 131 18.59 11.90 -17.57
CA ILE A 131 17.14 11.69 -17.41
C ILE A 131 16.78 11.86 -15.93
N GLN A 132 17.61 11.35 -15.02
CA GLN A 132 17.47 11.58 -13.58
C GLN A 132 17.45 13.09 -13.25
N SER A 133 18.37 13.87 -13.81
CA SER A 133 18.41 15.34 -13.58
C SER A 133 17.18 16.05 -14.11
N ILE A 134 16.70 15.65 -15.29
CA ILE A 134 15.48 16.21 -15.89
C ILE A 134 14.25 15.89 -15.03
N ILE A 135 14.11 14.65 -14.58
CA ILE A 135 13.00 14.23 -13.70
C ILE A 135 13.00 15.04 -12.42
N LEU A 136 14.16 15.14 -11.74
CA LEU A 136 14.30 15.94 -10.52
C LEU A 136 13.97 17.43 -10.74
N SER A 137 14.23 17.96 -11.94
CA SER A 137 13.90 19.35 -12.30
C SER A 137 12.39 19.60 -12.45
N PHE A 138 11.59 18.55 -12.62
CA PHE A 138 10.13 18.62 -12.75
C PHE A 138 9.37 18.36 -11.44
N LEU A 139 10.06 17.90 -10.39
CA LEU A 139 9.46 17.68 -9.07
C LEU A 139 9.43 18.98 -8.27
N GLU A 140 8.53 19.04 -7.29
CA GLU A 140 8.57 20.10 -6.28
C GLU A 140 9.90 20.04 -5.51
N PRO A 141 10.52 21.18 -5.14
CA PRO A 141 11.86 21.20 -4.52
C PRO A 141 12.01 20.29 -3.29
N GLU A 142 10.95 20.20 -2.49
CA GLU A 142 10.90 19.35 -1.28
C GLU A 142 10.91 17.86 -1.65
N GLN A 143 10.08 17.45 -2.61
CA GLN A 143 10.03 16.07 -3.10
C GLN A 143 11.34 15.70 -3.80
N ALA A 144 11.91 16.59 -4.62
CA ALA A 144 13.20 16.40 -5.27
C ALA A 144 14.34 16.20 -4.26
N ALA A 145 14.35 16.95 -3.15
CA ALA A 145 15.33 16.80 -2.08
C ALA A 145 15.21 15.42 -1.40
N GLU A 146 13.98 14.96 -1.12
CA GLU A 146 13.75 13.63 -0.54
C GLU A 146 14.17 12.50 -1.49
N VAL A 147 13.90 12.64 -2.79
CA VAL A 147 14.37 11.69 -3.82
C VAL A 147 15.90 11.67 -3.87
N LEU A 148 16.56 12.83 -3.89
CA LEU A 148 18.02 12.93 -3.88
C LEU A 148 18.65 12.23 -2.66
N MET A 149 18.02 12.32 -1.49
CA MET A 149 18.50 11.66 -0.27
C MET A 149 18.43 10.13 -0.33
N CYS A 150 17.60 9.58 -1.22
CA CYS A 150 17.50 8.14 -1.46
C CYS A 150 18.57 7.60 -2.43
N LEU A 151 19.29 8.47 -3.14
CA LEU A 151 20.33 8.09 -4.11
C LEU A 151 21.72 8.03 -3.46
N ASP A 152 22.69 7.41 -4.13
CA ASP A 152 24.09 7.37 -3.64
C ASP A 152 24.76 8.75 -3.69
N GLU A 153 25.64 9.04 -2.72
CA GLU A 153 26.30 10.34 -2.56
C GLU A 153 27.03 10.82 -3.82
N LYS A 154 27.70 9.90 -4.54
CA LYS A 154 28.39 10.20 -5.80
C LYS A 154 27.43 10.63 -6.90
N VAL A 155 26.25 10.01 -6.95
CA VAL A 155 25.21 10.31 -7.94
C VAL A 155 24.56 11.65 -7.62
N ARG A 156 24.30 11.96 -6.34
CA ARG A 156 23.71 13.24 -5.90
C ARG A 156 24.48 14.44 -6.40
N LEU A 157 25.80 14.45 -6.21
CA LEU A 157 26.66 15.57 -6.62
C LEU A 157 26.61 15.77 -8.14
N ASP A 158 26.69 14.68 -8.88
CA ASP A 158 26.69 14.66 -10.34
C ASP A 158 25.33 15.11 -10.92
N LEU A 159 24.21 14.76 -10.26
CA LEU A 159 22.88 15.23 -10.63
C LEU A 159 22.68 16.72 -10.36
N ILE A 160 23.11 17.21 -9.19
CA ILE A 160 23.02 18.64 -8.85
C ILE A 160 23.82 19.50 -9.83
N LEU A 161 25.03 19.07 -10.20
CA LEU A 161 25.84 19.76 -11.21
C LEU A 161 25.11 19.83 -12.56
N ARG A 162 24.51 18.73 -13.02
CA ARG A 162 23.73 18.73 -14.27
C ARG A 162 22.50 19.63 -14.21
N ILE A 163 21.74 19.59 -13.12
CA ILE A 163 20.57 20.47 -12.92
C ILE A 163 21.01 21.94 -12.96
N SER A 164 22.15 22.27 -12.34
CA SER A 164 22.66 23.64 -12.31
C SER A 164 23.11 24.19 -13.66
N MET A 165 23.49 23.31 -14.60
CA MET A 165 23.95 23.66 -15.95
C MET A 165 22.84 23.49 -17.01
N GLN A 166 21.63 23.13 -16.60
CA GLN A 166 20.53 22.78 -17.52
C GLN A 166 19.81 24.05 -18.00
N GLU A 167 20.13 24.54 -19.20
CA GLU A 167 19.48 25.72 -19.80
C GLU A 167 18.20 25.39 -20.56
N ALA A 168 18.14 24.24 -21.23
CA ALA A 168 16.99 23.79 -22.01
C ALA A 168 16.85 22.27 -21.99
N ILE A 169 15.61 21.78 -21.88
CA ILE A 169 15.28 20.36 -21.88
C ILE A 169 14.99 19.93 -23.30
N GLN A 170 15.73 18.93 -23.81
CA GLN A 170 15.49 18.40 -25.15
C GLN A 170 14.15 17.64 -25.18
N PRO A 171 13.28 17.87 -26.18
CA PRO A 171 12.00 17.17 -26.31
C PRO A 171 12.13 15.64 -26.30
N ALA A 172 13.23 15.10 -26.83
CA ALA A 172 13.52 13.66 -26.81
C ALA A 172 13.61 13.07 -25.39
N ALA A 173 14.08 13.85 -24.42
CA ALA A 173 14.16 13.39 -23.03
C ALA A 173 12.78 13.37 -22.33
N LEU A 174 11.87 14.28 -22.71
CA LEU A 174 10.48 14.25 -22.27
C LEU A 174 9.73 13.05 -22.86
N GLU A 175 10.04 12.68 -24.11
CA GLU A 175 9.48 11.50 -24.74
C GLU A 175 9.95 10.22 -24.04
N GLU A 176 11.23 10.12 -23.65
CA GLU A 176 11.73 8.98 -22.90
C GLU A 176 11.10 8.91 -21.49
N LEU A 177 10.90 10.04 -20.82
CA LEU A 177 10.16 10.10 -19.56
C LEU A 177 8.73 9.55 -19.70
N ASN A 178 8.02 9.96 -20.74
CA ASN A 178 6.67 9.46 -21.00
C ASN A 178 6.69 7.95 -21.31
N LYS A 179 7.67 7.46 -22.08
CA LYS A 179 7.85 6.01 -22.34
C LYS A 179 8.15 5.24 -21.07
N MET A 180 8.97 5.77 -20.16
CA MET A 180 9.22 5.16 -18.85
C MET A 180 7.93 5.05 -18.03
N MET A 181 7.10 6.09 -18.03
CA MET A 181 5.81 6.11 -17.37
C MET A 181 4.82 5.12 -17.97
N GLU A 182 4.82 4.97 -19.30
CA GLU A 182 4.03 3.95 -19.98
C GLU A 182 4.50 2.53 -19.64
N ARG A 183 5.82 2.27 -19.65
CA ARG A 183 6.39 0.97 -19.24
C ARG A 183 5.99 0.61 -17.82
N GLN A 184 6.04 1.56 -16.90
CA GLN A 184 5.59 1.37 -15.51
C GLN A 184 4.08 1.19 -15.39
N SER A 185 3.28 1.92 -16.18
CA SER A 185 1.81 1.80 -16.17
C SER A 185 1.33 0.45 -16.69
N VAL A 186 2.02 -0.11 -17.69
CA VAL A 186 1.76 -1.48 -18.18
C VAL A 186 2.17 -2.53 -17.14
N SER A 187 3.27 -2.30 -16.40
CA SER A 187 3.63 -3.11 -15.24
C SER A 187 2.76 -2.88 -14.00
N LYS A 188 2.00 -1.77 -13.96
CA LYS A 188 1.16 -1.36 -12.83
C LYS A 188 -0.31 -1.17 -13.23
N LYS A 189 -0.99 -2.28 -13.58
CA LYS A 189 -2.30 -2.54 -12.94
C LYS A 189 -2.06 -2.89 -11.46
N VAL A 190 -1.44 -1.98 -10.73
CA VAL A 190 -1.21 -2.08 -9.30
C VAL A 190 -2.34 -1.30 -8.64
N THR A 191 -3.41 -2.04 -8.39
CA THR A 191 -4.26 -1.85 -7.22
C THR A 191 -3.38 -1.42 -6.04
N PRO A 192 -3.76 -0.44 -5.20
CA PRO A 192 -2.93 0.00 -4.08
C PRO A 192 -2.40 -1.23 -3.35
N THR A 193 -1.08 -1.40 -3.39
CA THR A 193 -0.39 -2.53 -2.77
C THR A 193 -0.60 -2.40 -1.28
N LYS A 194 -1.66 -3.04 -0.77
CA LYS A 194 -1.53 -3.77 0.49
C LYS A 194 -0.26 -4.62 0.33
N PRO A 195 0.59 -4.73 1.36
CA PRO A 195 1.75 -5.63 1.32
C PRO A 195 1.24 -7.07 1.13
N VAL A 196 1.08 -7.48 -0.12
CA VAL A 196 0.72 -8.83 -0.55
C VAL A 196 2.04 -9.49 -0.91
N GLY A 197 2.60 -10.23 0.05
CA GLY A 197 3.86 -10.94 -0.15
C GLY A 197 4.82 -10.65 0.99
N GLY A 198 4.74 -11.46 2.04
CA GLY A 198 5.72 -11.53 3.12
C GLY A 198 5.92 -12.96 3.56
N LEU A 199 6.70 -13.16 4.62
CA LEU A 199 6.97 -14.46 5.24
C LEU A 199 5.68 -15.29 5.47
N LYS A 200 4.57 -14.62 5.84
CA LYS A 200 3.25 -15.25 6.04
C LYS A 200 2.64 -15.80 4.74
N CYS A 201 2.82 -15.11 3.61
CA CYS A 201 2.32 -15.57 2.32
C CYS A 201 3.13 -16.79 1.85
N ALA A 202 4.46 -16.74 2.00
CA ALA A 202 5.34 -17.87 1.69
C ALA A 202 5.02 -19.09 2.56
N ALA A 203 4.84 -18.90 3.86
CA ALA A 203 4.41 -19.95 4.78
C ALA A 203 3.04 -20.53 4.40
N ASN A 204 2.07 -19.69 4.06
CA ASN A 204 0.76 -20.16 3.61
C ASN A 204 0.85 -20.94 2.30
N ILE A 205 1.66 -20.50 1.32
CA ILE A 205 1.86 -21.24 0.07
C ILE A 205 2.49 -22.60 0.35
N LEU A 206 3.57 -22.64 1.14
CA LEU A 206 4.26 -23.88 1.48
C LEU A 206 3.37 -24.85 2.27
N ASN A 207 2.44 -24.35 3.10
CA ASN A 207 1.44 -25.18 3.78
C ASN A 207 0.49 -25.93 2.82
N PHE A 208 0.38 -25.53 1.55
CA PHE A 208 -0.45 -26.18 0.53
C PHE A 208 0.36 -26.93 -0.53
N VAL A 209 1.69 -26.96 -0.42
CA VAL A 209 2.57 -27.70 -1.33
C VAL A 209 2.69 -29.17 -0.86
N GLU A 210 2.94 -30.09 -1.80
CA GLU A 210 3.18 -31.50 -1.49
C GLU A 210 4.39 -31.66 -0.53
N PRO A 211 4.33 -32.54 0.49
CA PRO A 211 5.38 -32.65 1.53
C PRO A 211 6.80 -32.91 1.01
N SER A 212 6.92 -33.62 -0.12
CA SER A 212 8.19 -33.87 -0.80
C SER A 212 8.79 -32.56 -1.31
N ALA A 213 8.00 -31.78 -2.03
CA ALA A 213 8.38 -30.47 -2.56
C ALA A 213 8.53 -29.41 -1.46
N GLU A 214 7.75 -29.46 -0.38
CA GLU A 214 7.92 -28.60 0.79
C GLU A 214 9.31 -28.78 1.42
N THR A 215 9.70 -30.04 1.65
CA THR A 215 10.99 -30.38 2.27
C THR A 215 12.15 -29.91 1.41
N ASP A 216 12.11 -30.22 0.10
CA ASP A 216 13.13 -29.81 -0.86
C ASP A 216 13.24 -28.28 -0.96
N LEU A 217 12.10 -27.57 -0.98
CA LEU A 217 12.06 -26.11 -1.02
C LEU A 217 12.60 -25.49 0.27
N MET A 218 12.27 -26.05 1.43
CA MET A 218 12.76 -25.58 2.73
C MET A 218 14.25 -25.82 2.92
N GLU A 219 14.78 -26.95 2.45
CA GLU A 219 16.23 -27.22 2.43
C GLU A 219 16.96 -26.23 1.52
N ALA A 220 16.47 -26.03 0.30
CA ALA A 220 17.04 -25.05 -0.63
C ALA A 220 16.95 -23.61 -0.08
N LEU A 221 15.89 -23.28 0.66
CA LEU A 221 15.75 -21.97 1.30
C LEU A 221 16.75 -21.80 2.45
N LYS A 222 16.97 -22.86 3.24
CA LYS A 222 17.92 -22.86 4.36
C LYS A 222 19.37 -22.74 3.91
N GLU A 223 19.72 -23.35 2.77
CA GLU A 223 21.05 -23.19 2.16
C GLU A 223 21.33 -21.74 1.72
N LYS A 224 20.30 -21.04 1.24
CA LYS A 224 20.43 -19.63 0.82
C LYS A 224 20.36 -18.64 1.98
N ASP A 225 19.43 -18.85 2.90
CA ASP A 225 19.18 -17.98 4.04
C ASP A 225 18.51 -18.76 5.20
N GLU A 226 19.34 -19.17 6.16
CA GLU A 226 18.89 -19.93 7.33
C GLU A 226 17.92 -19.14 8.23
N GLN A 227 18.09 -17.81 8.32
CA GLN A 227 17.21 -16.97 9.13
C GLN A 227 15.82 -16.86 8.50
N LEU A 228 15.77 -16.68 7.17
CA LEU A 228 14.52 -16.60 6.43
C LEU A 228 13.75 -17.92 6.48
N ALA A 229 14.44 -19.06 6.30
CA ALA A 229 13.84 -20.39 6.41
C ALA A 229 13.23 -20.62 7.80
N THR A 230 13.97 -20.25 8.85
CA THR A 230 13.46 -20.38 10.23
C THR A 230 12.20 -19.54 10.46
N GLN A 231 12.17 -18.30 9.94
CA GLN A 231 11.02 -17.42 10.06
C GLN A 231 9.79 -17.92 9.30
N ILE A 232 9.98 -18.50 8.11
CA ILE A 232 8.88 -19.09 7.33
C ILE A 232 8.37 -20.35 8.01
N GLN A 233 9.26 -21.21 8.51
CA GLN A 233 8.91 -22.43 9.23
C GLN A 233 8.10 -22.13 10.51
N ASP A 234 8.49 -21.10 11.26
CA ASP A 234 7.76 -20.64 12.44
C ASP A 234 6.33 -20.18 12.10
N LEU A 235 6.10 -19.66 10.88
CA LEU A 235 4.80 -19.19 10.42
C LEU A 235 3.94 -20.29 9.77
N MET A 236 4.54 -21.39 9.33
CA MET A 236 3.82 -22.56 8.80
C MET A 236 3.06 -23.29 9.91
N PHE A 237 3.64 -23.35 11.11
CA PHE A 237 3.03 -23.92 12.30
C PHE A 237 2.17 -22.89 13.04
N VAL A 238 0.97 -22.64 12.52
CA VAL A 238 -0.03 -21.78 13.19
C VAL A 238 -0.71 -22.58 14.31
N PHE A 239 -0.94 -21.95 15.46
CA PHE A 239 -1.61 -22.59 16.60
C PHE A 239 -3.00 -23.16 16.25
N GLU A 240 -3.69 -22.52 15.31
CA GLU A 240 -4.98 -22.97 14.74
C GLU A 240 -4.88 -24.32 14.01
N ASN A 241 -3.70 -24.71 13.51
CA ASN A 241 -3.50 -26.01 12.86
C ASN A 241 -3.75 -27.19 13.81
N LEU A 242 -3.79 -26.96 15.13
CA LEU A 242 -4.27 -27.97 16.08
C LEU A 242 -5.72 -28.42 15.80
N LEU A 243 -6.52 -27.63 15.07
CA LEU A 243 -7.83 -28.04 14.59
C LEU A 243 -7.78 -29.20 13.60
N THR A 244 -6.68 -29.42 12.88
CA THR A 244 -6.56 -30.54 11.93
C THR A 244 -6.04 -31.82 12.58
N VAL A 245 -5.58 -31.75 13.84
CA VAL A 245 -5.10 -32.91 14.61
C VAL A 245 -6.27 -33.76 15.07
N ASP A 246 -6.16 -35.08 15.00
CA ASP A 246 -7.20 -35.99 15.47
C ASP A 246 -7.39 -35.95 17.00
N ASP A 247 -8.54 -36.40 17.48
CA ASP A 247 -8.87 -36.37 18.92
C ASP A 247 -7.83 -37.12 19.79
N ARG A 248 -7.27 -38.23 19.27
CA ARG A 248 -6.22 -38.99 19.95
C ARG A 248 -4.89 -38.23 19.99
N GLY A 249 -4.54 -37.53 18.92
CA GLY A 249 -3.38 -36.65 18.86
C GLY A 249 -3.48 -35.51 19.88
N ILE A 250 -4.64 -34.86 19.97
CA ILE A 250 -4.91 -33.80 20.96
C ILE A 250 -4.77 -34.34 22.38
N GLN A 251 -5.35 -35.51 22.69
CA GLN A 251 -5.21 -36.13 24.01
C GLN A 251 -3.75 -36.45 24.37
N THR A 252 -2.94 -36.80 23.38
CA THR A 252 -1.51 -37.08 23.58
C THR A 252 -0.74 -35.78 23.84
N LEU A 253 -1.02 -34.73 23.09
CA LEU A 253 -0.46 -33.40 23.31
C LEU A 253 -0.79 -32.87 24.72
N LEU A 254 -2.05 -32.98 25.14
CA LEU A 254 -2.51 -32.49 26.44
C LEU A 254 -1.85 -33.17 27.66
N ARG A 255 -1.22 -34.34 27.48
CA ARG A 255 -0.46 -35.00 28.56
C ARG A 255 0.94 -34.44 28.73
N GLU A 256 1.52 -33.88 27.67
CA GLU A 256 2.88 -33.32 27.66
C GLU A 256 2.88 -31.81 27.96
N VAL A 257 1.75 -31.13 27.77
CA VAL A 257 1.60 -29.70 28.00
C VAL A 257 1.27 -29.38 29.46
N LYS A 258 1.99 -28.42 30.05
CA LYS A 258 1.70 -27.91 31.41
C LYS A 258 0.42 -27.10 31.42
N THR A 259 -0.41 -27.29 32.45
CA THR A 259 -1.69 -26.59 32.62
C THR A 259 -1.54 -25.07 32.58
N ASP A 260 -0.52 -24.50 33.26
CA ASP A 260 -0.28 -23.05 33.25
C ASP A 260 0.00 -22.49 31.85
N THR A 261 0.78 -23.21 31.03
CA THR A 261 1.09 -22.82 29.64
C THR A 261 -0.15 -22.93 28.77
N LEU A 262 -0.96 -23.99 28.97
CA LEU A 262 -2.22 -24.18 28.24
C LEU A 262 -3.23 -23.07 28.53
N VAL A 263 -3.38 -22.66 29.79
CA VAL A 263 -4.28 -21.56 30.18
C VAL A 263 -3.88 -20.26 29.47
N VAL A 264 -2.59 -19.94 29.42
CA VAL A 264 -2.09 -18.72 28.74
C VAL A 264 -2.31 -18.80 27.24
N ALA A 265 -2.01 -19.94 26.60
CA ALA A 265 -2.19 -20.12 25.16
C ALA A 265 -3.65 -20.00 24.72
N LEU A 266 -4.59 -20.56 25.51
CA LEU A 266 -6.03 -20.54 25.21
C LEU A 266 -6.69 -19.16 25.37
N LYS A 267 -6.03 -18.17 25.99
CA LYS A 267 -6.57 -16.81 26.05
C LYS A 267 -6.67 -16.16 24.66
N GLY A 268 -5.71 -16.44 23.77
CA GLY A 268 -5.70 -15.95 22.38
C GLY A 268 -6.08 -16.99 21.33
N ALA A 269 -6.70 -18.10 21.74
CA ALA A 269 -7.23 -19.10 20.83
C ALA A 269 -8.67 -18.79 20.42
N ASP A 270 -9.06 -19.21 19.23
CA ASP A 270 -10.45 -19.16 18.76
C ASP A 270 -11.36 -20.13 19.51
N VAL A 271 -12.66 -19.83 19.50
CA VAL A 271 -13.68 -20.61 20.22
C VAL A 271 -13.68 -22.08 19.77
N GLU A 272 -13.56 -22.33 18.47
CA GLU A 272 -13.53 -23.69 17.93
C GLU A 272 -12.35 -24.52 18.46
N LEU A 273 -11.17 -23.89 18.58
CA LEU A 273 -9.99 -24.57 19.10
C LEU A 273 -10.12 -24.83 20.60
N LYS A 274 -10.70 -23.89 21.36
CA LYS A 274 -11.01 -24.11 22.79
C LYS A 274 -11.95 -25.29 22.96
N ASP A 275 -13.03 -25.33 22.19
CA ASP A 275 -14.02 -26.40 22.27
C ASP A 275 -13.41 -27.76 21.95
N LYS A 276 -12.53 -27.83 20.92
CA LYS A 276 -11.79 -29.05 20.60
C LYS A 276 -10.88 -29.52 21.73
N ILE A 277 -10.20 -28.59 22.40
CA ILE A 277 -9.35 -28.89 23.55
C ILE A 277 -10.20 -29.40 24.73
N PHE A 278 -11.29 -28.70 25.09
CA PHE A 278 -12.18 -29.10 26.18
C PHE A 278 -12.83 -30.47 25.92
N LYS A 279 -13.26 -30.74 24.67
CA LYS A 279 -13.83 -32.03 24.27
C LYS A 279 -12.88 -33.21 24.52
N ASN A 280 -11.57 -32.98 24.39
CA ASN A 280 -10.53 -33.99 24.55
C ASN A 280 -9.97 -34.08 25.99
N MET A 281 -10.59 -33.39 26.95
CA MET A 281 -10.23 -33.45 28.37
C MET A 281 -11.27 -34.25 29.17
N SER A 282 -10.86 -34.75 30.34
CA SER A 282 -11.82 -35.27 31.31
C SER A 282 -12.69 -34.13 31.86
N LYS A 283 -13.95 -34.40 32.21
CA LYS A 283 -14.88 -33.39 32.76
C LYS A 283 -14.29 -32.58 33.92
N ARG A 284 -13.53 -33.25 34.80
CA ARG A 284 -12.85 -32.61 35.94
C ARG A 284 -11.72 -31.68 35.49
N ALA A 285 -10.91 -32.11 34.52
CA ALA A 285 -9.79 -31.32 34.02
C ALA A 285 -10.27 -30.12 33.19
N ALA A 286 -11.34 -30.29 32.41
CA ALA A 286 -11.97 -29.20 31.67
C ALA A 286 -12.53 -28.12 32.63
N ALA A 287 -13.23 -28.53 33.69
CA ALA A 287 -13.75 -27.60 34.70
C ALA A 287 -12.63 -26.80 35.39
N LEU A 288 -11.55 -27.48 35.81
CA LEU A 288 -10.41 -26.83 36.44
C LEU A 288 -9.71 -25.84 35.48
N LEU A 289 -9.55 -26.22 34.21
CA LEU A 289 -8.98 -25.34 33.20
C LEU A 289 -9.87 -24.12 32.92
N GLN A 290 -11.19 -24.28 32.97
CA GLN A 290 -12.14 -23.19 32.79
C GLN A 290 -12.09 -22.21 33.97
N ASP A 291 -12.09 -22.73 35.21
CA ASP A 291 -11.92 -21.92 36.42
C ASP A 291 -10.58 -21.14 36.37
N ASP A 292 -9.50 -21.80 35.97
CA ASP A 292 -8.18 -21.17 35.82
C ASP A 292 -8.17 -20.10 34.71
N LEU A 293 -8.87 -20.31 33.60
CA LEU A 293 -9.02 -19.35 32.51
C LEU A 293 -9.81 -18.11 32.94
N GLU A 294 -10.81 -18.26 33.80
CA GLU A 294 -11.59 -17.15 34.37
C GLU A 294 -10.78 -16.40 35.45
N ALA A 295 -10.04 -17.13 36.28
CA ALA A 295 -9.17 -16.56 37.32
C ALA A 295 -7.93 -15.85 36.74
N LYS A 296 -7.40 -16.31 35.60
CA LYS A 296 -6.30 -15.63 34.90
C LYS A 296 -6.83 -14.30 34.37
N GLY A 297 -6.29 -13.21 34.89
CA GLY A 297 -6.55 -11.85 34.42
C GLY A 297 -6.08 -11.59 32.97
N PRO A 298 -6.07 -10.33 32.52
CA PRO A 298 -5.58 -9.97 31.19
C PRO A 298 -4.10 -10.34 31.04
N VAL A 299 -3.77 -11.03 29.94
CA VAL A 299 -2.42 -11.50 29.63
C VAL A 299 -1.88 -10.73 28.43
N ARG A 300 -0.57 -10.45 28.39
CA ARG A 300 0.04 -9.75 27.25
C ARG A 300 0.05 -10.65 26.01
N LEU A 301 -0.21 -10.09 24.84
CA LEU A 301 -0.18 -10.83 23.56
C LEU A 301 1.14 -11.59 23.36
N SER A 302 2.27 -10.98 23.71
CA SER A 302 3.60 -11.61 23.63
C SER A 302 3.75 -12.86 24.52
N GLU A 303 3.06 -12.91 25.65
CA GLU A 303 3.07 -14.09 26.54
C GLU A 303 2.19 -15.21 25.98
N VAL A 304 1.06 -14.84 25.36
CA VAL A 304 0.18 -15.78 24.64
C VAL A 304 0.92 -16.41 23.47
N GLU A 305 1.57 -15.62 22.62
CA GLU A 305 2.36 -16.11 21.47
C GLU A 305 3.50 -17.03 21.92
N LYS A 306 4.18 -16.69 23.03
CA LYS A 306 5.23 -17.53 23.61
C LYS A 306 4.68 -18.88 24.08
N ALA A 307 3.54 -18.89 24.77
CA ALA A 307 2.90 -20.12 25.24
C ALA A 307 2.40 -20.98 24.06
N GLN A 308 1.82 -20.36 23.03
CA GLN A 308 1.40 -21.04 21.80
C GLN A 308 2.60 -21.68 21.09
N LYS A 309 3.73 -20.96 20.98
CA LYS A 309 4.97 -21.51 20.40
C LYS A 309 5.51 -22.69 21.19
N GLU A 310 5.50 -22.63 22.52
CA GLU A 310 5.93 -23.75 23.38
C GLU A 310 5.09 -25.01 23.12
N ILE A 311 3.76 -24.86 23.02
CA ILE A 311 2.86 -25.98 22.72
C ILE A 311 3.10 -26.54 21.32
N LEU A 312 3.32 -25.67 20.32
CA LEU A 312 3.62 -26.08 18.95
C LEU A 312 4.93 -26.87 18.85
N VAL A 313 5.97 -26.49 19.61
CA VAL A 313 7.23 -27.24 19.68
C VAL A 313 7.00 -28.65 20.24
N ILE A 314 6.18 -28.78 21.29
CA ILE A 314 5.82 -30.09 21.85
C ILE A 314 5.03 -30.90 20.81
N ALA A 315 4.07 -30.28 20.15
CA ALA A 315 3.23 -30.92 19.14
C ALA A 315 4.07 -31.41 17.95
N LYS A 316 5.04 -30.62 17.48
CA LYS A 316 6.01 -31.02 16.45
C LYS A 316 6.87 -32.20 16.89
N THR A 317 7.42 -32.15 18.11
CA THR A 317 8.21 -33.27 18.67
C THR A 317 7.40 -34.58 18.69
N LEU A 318 6.10 -34.49 18.97
CA LEU A 318 5.20 -35.64 18.96
C LEU A 318 4.85 -36.10 17.54
N ALA A 319 4.76 -35.18 16.56
CA ALA A 319 4.54 -35.50 15.15
C ALA A 319 5.78 -36.18 14.54
N ASP A 320 6.98 -35.67 14.80
CA ASP A 320 8.26 -36.26 14.36
C ASP A 320 8.45 -37.67 14.94
N ALA A 321 7.91 -37.92 16.14
CA ALA A 321 7.89 -39.24 16.78
C ALA A 321 6.73 -40.16 16.30
N GLY A 322 5.91 -39.71 15.35
CA GLY A 322 4.77 -40.46 14.81
C GLY A 322 3.60 -40.65 15.79
N LYS A 323 3.55 -39.89 16.89
CA LYS A 323 2.50 -40.00 17.93
C LYS A 323 1.29 -39.10 17.66
N ILE A 324 1.45 -38.07 16.83
CA ILE A 324 0.39 -37.15 16.42
C ILE A 324 0.41 -37.04 14.89
N THR A 325 -0.77 -37.08 14.28
CA THR A 325 -0.93 -36.81 12.85
C THR A 325 -1.54 -35.41 12.71
N MET A 326 -0.76 -34.46 12.18
CA MET A 326 -1.27 -33.12 11.89
C MET A 326 -1.84 -33.11 10.46
N GLY A 327 -3.12 -32.76 10.32
CA GLY A 327 -3.86 -32.83 9.08
C GLY A 327 -3.54 -31.71 8.08
N ALA A 328 -2.28 -31.64 7.64
CA ALA A 328 -1.99 -31.34 6.23
C ALA A 328 -1.88 -32.64 5.40
N ASN A 329 -1.93 -33.80 6.06
CA ASN A 329 -1.50 -35.11 5.52
C ASN A 329 -2.60 -36.18 5.56
N SER A 330 -3.83 -35.89 5.16
CA SER A 330 -4.89 -36.92 5.12
C SER A 330 -5.92 -36.75 4.00
N GLU A 331 -5.46 -36.50 2.77
CA GLU A 331 -6.18 -36.90 1.55
C GLU A 331 -5.18 -37.54 0.58
N GLU A 332 -4.85 -38.81 0.84
CA GLU A 332 -4.61 -39.88 -0.15
C GLU A 332 -3.88 -41.05 0.51
N MET A 333 -4.65 -42.00 1.05
CA MET A 333 -4.30 -43.42 0.99
C MET A 333 -5.56 -44.18 0.59
N ILE A 334 -5.68 -44.50 -0.69
CA ILE A 334 -6.48 -45.63 -1.19
C ILE A 334 -5.50 -46.70 -1.66
#